data_AF-W2P5T3-F1
#
_entry.id   AF-W2P5T3-F1
#
_cell.length_a   1.000
_cell.length_b   1.000
_cell.length_c   1.000
_cell.angle_alpha   90.00
_cell.angle_beta   90.00
_cell.angle_gamma   90.00
#
_symmetry.space_group_name_H-M   'P 1'
#
loop_
_entity.id
_entity.type
_entity.pdbx_description
1 polymer ?
#
loop_
_entity_poly.entity_id
_entity_poly.type
_entity_poly.pdbx_seq_one_letter_code
_entity_poly.pdbx_strand_id
1 'polypeptide(L)'
;MLPNIFHGSIGGVATLERFFEALVLGTYLVTAGQDDVGHCFVVVKTGPNARLVVLDGYSADHHPPMEVVPLLNYQWIESVKWISRVQLQLGYVCRHGKRTSKAARNRNRCLMQQYLQLVGDVVREYI
;
A
#
# COMPACT_ATOMS: atom_id res chain seq x y z
N MET A 1 -14.44 2.70 8.70
CA MET A 1 -14.48 2.86 7.23
C MET A 1 -14.20 4.33 6.93
N LEU A 2 -13.27 4.65 6.03
CA LEU A 2 -13.00 6.06 5.71
C LEU A 2 -14.20 6.64 4.95
N PRO A 3 -14.65 7.88 5.25
CA PRO A 3 -15.85 8.43 4.65
C PRO A 3 -15.65 8.66 3.15
N ASN A 4 -16.66 8.32 2.34
CA ASN A 4 -16.68 8.73 0.93
C ASN A 4 -16.75 10.25 0.87
N ILE A 5 -15.80 10.89 0.21
CA ILE A 5 -15.81 12.34 -0.02
C ILE A 5 -16.32 12.70 -1.43
N PHE A 6 -16.64 11.69 -2.22
CA PHE A 6 -17.11 11.85 -3.58
C PHE A 6 -18.62 11.56 -3.70
N HIS A 7 -19.39 12.56 -4.10
CA HIS A 7 -20.85 12.48 -4.21
C HIS A 7 -21.37 12.77 -5.63
N GLY A 8 -20.49 12.75 -6.64
CA GLY A 8 -20.83 13.14 -8.01
C GLY A 8 -20.71 12.01 -9.02
N SER A 9 -20.63 12.39 -10.29
CA SER A 9 -20.16 11.54 -11.39
C SER A 9 -19.00 12.27 -12.07
N ILE A 10 -17.87 11.59 -12.22
CA ILE A 10 -16.69 12.13 -12.91
C ILE A 10 -16.51 11.34 -14.19
N GLY A 11 -16.70 12.03 -15.32
CA GLY A 11 -16.37 11.54 -16.65
C GLY A 11 -14.94 11.94 -17.00
N GLY A 12 -14.03 10.96 -17.04
CA GLY A 12 -12.67 11.18 -17.54
C GLY A 12 -11.66 11.68 -16.52
N VAL A 13 -10.39 11.47 -16.84
CA VAL A 13 -9.24 11.83 -15.99
C VAL A 13 -9.09 13.33 -15.79
N ALA A 14 -9.37 14.17 -16.79
CA ALA A 14 -9.23 15.63 -16.68
C ALA A 14 -10.24 16.23 -15.68
N THR A 15 -11.43 15.64 -15.57
CA THR A 15 -12.43 16.05 -14.58
C THR A 15 -12.02 15.57 -13.18
N LEU A 16 -11.39 14.39 -13.10
CA LEU A 16 -10.81 13.88 -11.86
C LEU A 16 -9.67 14.77 -11.34
N GLU A 17 -8.76 15.21 -12.20
CA GLU A 17 -7.68 16.13 -11.82
C GLU A 17 -8.21 17.42 -11.21
N ARG A 18 -9.20 18.04 -11.86
CA ARG A 18 -9.88 19.25 -11.34
C ARG A 18 -10.57 19.03 -10.00
N PHE A 19 -11.17 17.86 -9.80
CA PHE A 19 -11.71 17.50 -8.48
C PHE A 19 -10.61 17.49 -7.41
N PHE A 20 -9.45 16.91 -7.72
CA PHE A 20 -8.31 16.86 -6.80
C PHE A 20 -7.65 18.21 -6.54
N GLU A 21 -7.73 19.18 -7.45
CA GLU A 21 -7.24 20.55 -7.24
C GLU A 21 -7.85 21.18 -5.98
N ALA A 22 -9.16 20.99 -5.76
CA ALA A 22 -9.88 21.50 -4.60
C ALA A 22 -9.65 20.73 -3.29
N LEU A 23 -9.05 19.53 -3.35
CA LEU A 23 -8.79 18.72 -2.16
C LEU A 23 -7.55 19.20 -1.40
N VAL A 24 -7.51 18.95 -0.09
CA VAL A 24 -6.30 19.13 0.71
C VAL A 24 -5.18 18.17 0.26
N LEU A 25 -3.93 18.47 0.61
CA LEU A 25 -2.81 17.57 0.32
C LEU A 25 -2.98 16.23 1.06
N GLY A 26 -2.56 15.13 0.44
CA GLY A 26 -2.60 13.82 1.07
C GLY A 26 -2.76 12.65 0.10
N THR A 27 -3.08 11.50 0.67
CA THR A 27 -3.24 10.24 -0.03
C THR A 27 -4.71 9.85 -0.08
N TYR A 28 -5.16 9.37 -1.23
CA TYR A 28 -6.57 9.07 -1.50
C TYR A 28 -6.69 7.70 -2.13
N LEU A 29 -7.60 6.88 -1.63
CA LEU A 29 -8.02 5.66 -2.30
C LEU A 29 -9.16 6.01 -3.24
N VAL A 30 -9.00 5.66 -4.51
CA VAL A 30 -9.96 5.90 -5.57
C VAL A 30 -10.43 4.58 -6.11
N THR A 31 -11.73 4.44 -6.32
CA THR A 31 -12.28 3.38 -7.18
C THR A 31 -12.93 4.03 -8.39
N ALA A 32 -12.51 3.57 -9.55
CA ALA A 32 -12.96 4.03 -10.85
C ALA A 32 -13.30 2.83 -11.72
N GLY A 33 -14.00 3.08 -12.82
CA GLY A 33 -14.37 2.03 -13.75
C GLY A 33 -14.53 2.54 -15.18
N GLN A 34 -14.48 1.56 -16.08
CA GLN A 34 -14.82 1.66 -17.48
C GLN A 34 -15.75 0.49 -17.80
N ASP A 35 -16.87 0.77 -18.43
CA ASP A 35 -17.93 -0.22 -18.65
C ASP A 35 -18.29 -0.97 -17.35
N ASP A 36 -18.24 -2.31 -17.40
CA ASP A 36 -18.51 -3.22 -16.27
C ASP A 36 -17.27 -3.51 -15.41
N VAL A 37 -16.11 -2.94 -15.73
CA VAL A 37 -14.85 -3.18 -15.02
C VAL A 37 -14.57 -2.07 -14.03
N GLY A 38 -14.43 -2.44 -12.75
CA GLY A 38 -14.00 -1.53 -11.69
C GLY A 38 -12.57 -1.84 -11.24
N HIS A 39 -11.82 -0.82 -10.91
CA HIS A 39 -10.46 -0.92 -10.39
C HIS A 39 -10.24 0.06 -9.23
N CYS A 40 -9.29 -0.26 -8.34
CA CYS A 40 -8.97 0.56 -7.18
C CYS A 40 -7.48 0.89 -7.16
N PHE A 41 -7.15 2.15 -6.99
CA PHE A 41 -5.76 2.63 -6.95
C PHE A 41 -5.63 3.80 -5.96
N VAL A 42 -4.39 4.12 -5.62
CA VAL A 42 -4.10 5.21 -4.69
C VAL A 42 -3.61 6.43 -5.46
N VAL A 43 -4.18 7.60 -5.18
CA VAL A 43 -3.69 8.90 -5.68
C VAL A 43 -2.99 9.65 -4.57
N VAL A 44 -1.82 10.21 -4.84
CA VAL A 44 -1.08 11.07 -3.91
C VAL A 44 -1.02 12.50 -4.44
N LYS A 45 -1.53 13.44 -3.65
CA LYS A 45 -1.42 14.89 -3.85
C LYS A 45 -0.37 15.46 -2.90
N THR A 46 0.78 15.84 -3.45
CA THR A 46 1.93 16.34 -2.68
C THR A 46 2.01 17.86 -2.61
N GLY A 47 1.36 18.58 -3.52
CA GLY A 47 1.33 20.04 -3.55
C GLY A 47 0.13 20.60 -4.31
N PRO A 48 -0.15 21.91 -4.20
CA PRO A 48 -1.30 22.55 -4.87
C PRO A 48 -1.24 22.44 -6.39
N ASN A 49 -0.04 22.56 -6.97
CA ASN A 49 0.22 22.51 -8.42
C ASN A 49 1.10 21.31 -8.81
N ALA A 50 1.30 20.37 -7.88
CA ALA A 50 2.08 19.18 -8.17
C ALA A 50 1.26 18.23 -9.04
N ARG A 51 1.91 17.55 -9.99
CA ARG A 51 1.27 16.49 -10.75
C ARG A 51 0.79 15.40 -9.80
N LEU A 52 -0.44 14.94 -10.00
CA LEU A 52 -1.00 13.84 -9.24
C LEU A 52 -0.32 12.54 -9.65
N VAL A 53 0.16 11.79 -8.66
CA VAL A 53 0.77 10.47 -8.89
C VAL A 53 -0.15 9.39 -8.39
N VAL A 54 -0.16 8.29 -9.14
CA VAL A 54 -0.96 7.10 -8.88
C VAL A 54 -0.04 5.96 -8.48
N LEU A 55 -0.45 5.22 -7.45
CA LEU A 55 0.16 3.99 -6.99
C LEU A 55 -0.83 2.85 -7.23
N ASP A 56 -0.46 1.93 -8.11
CA ASP A 56 -1.41 0.94 -8.65
C ASP A 56 -0.81 -0.44 -8.92
N GLY A 57 0.50 -0.50 -9.17
CA GLY A 57 1.21 -1.74 -9.42
C GLY A 57 2.16 -2.11 -8.28
N TYR A 58 2.36 -3.40 -8.08
CA TYR A 58 3.55 -3.91 -7.40
C TYR A 58 4.65 -4.12 -8.45
N SER A 59 5.82 -3.57 -8.21
CA SER A 59 7.00 -3.84 -9.03
C SER A 59 8.18 -4.17 -8.12
N ALA A 60 8.74 -5.38 -8.29
CA ALA A 60 9.84 -5.87 -7.47
C ALA A 60 11.13 -5.08 -7.68
N ASP A 61 11.24 -4.36 -8.80
CA ASP A 61 12.44 -3.62 -9.19
C ASP A 61 12.51 -2.23 -8.56
N HIS A 62 11.44 -1.78 -7.90
CA HIS A 62 11.37 -0.48 -7.23
C HIS A 62 11.56 -0.59 -5.70
N HIS A 63 12.03 0.49 -5.07
CA HIS A 63 12.08 0.62 -3.60
C HIS A 63 11.46 1.95 -3.16
N PRO A 64 10.27 1.97 -2.52
CA PRO A 64 9.41 0.82 -2.20
C PRO A 64 8.90 0.09 -3.46
N PRO A 65 8.51 -1.20 -3.36
CA PRO A 65 8.18 -2.04 -4.51
C PRO A 65 6.79 -1.73 -5.06
N MET A 66 6.64 -0.54 -5.63
CA MET A 66 5.39 0.05 -6.05
C MET A 66 5.62 0.86 -7.32
N GLU A 67 4.76 0.66 -8.31
CA GLU A 67 4.79 1.46 -9.53
C GLU A 67 4.14 2.81 -9.26
N VAL A 68 4.85 3.87 -9.64
CA VAL A 68 4.41 5.25 -9.51
C VAL A 68 4.24 5.83 -10.91
N VAL A 69 3.02 6.19 -11.25
CA VAL A 69 2.67 6.66 -12.59
C VAL A 69 1.83 7.94 -12.51
N PRO A 70 1.97 8.89 -13.45
CA PRO A 70 1.11 10.08 -13.47
C PRO A 70 -0.36 9.71 -13.63
N LEU A 71 -1.26 10.44 -12.94
CA LEU A 71 -2.70 10.22 -13.10
C LEU A 71 -3.16 10.39 -14.55
N LEU A 72 -2.54 11.30 -15.30
CA LEU A 72 -2.77 11.52 -16.74
C LEU A 72 -2.64 10.24 -17.60
N ASN A 73 -1.96 9.20 -17.14
CA ASN A 73 -1.84 7.95 -17.88
C ASN A 73 -3.10 7.07 -17.76
N TYR A 74 -4.03 7.40 -16.86
CA TYR A 74 -5.26 6.65 -16.59
C TYR A 74 -6.43 7.15 -17.46
N GLN A 75 -6.19 7.28 -18.76
CA GLN A 75 -7.20 7.74 -19.73
C GLN A 75 -8.40 6.79 -19.87
N TRP A 76 -8.26 5.55 -19.40
CA TRP A 76 -9.33 4.55 -19.38
C TRP A 76 -10.45 4.89 -18.39
N ILE A 77 -10.24 5.79 -17.42
CA ILE A 77 -11.26 6.13 -16.41
C ILE A 77 -12.45 6.83 -17.06
N GLU A 78 -13.60 6.16 -17.11
CA GLU A 78 -14.85 6.75 -17.58
C GLU A 78 -15.75 7.20 -16.43
N SER A 79 -15.70 6.48 -15.30
CA SER A 79 -16.50 6.80 -14.12
C SER A 79 -15.68 6.65 -12.85
N VAL A 80 -15.85 7.57 -11.91
CA VAL A 80 -15.35 7.40 -10.53
C VAL A 80 -16.54 7.03 -9.65
N LYS A 81 -16.37 5.99 -8.83
CA LYS A 81 -17.46 5.47 -7.97
C LYS A 81 -17.30 5.95 -6.53
N TRP A 82 -16.08 6.08 -6.05
CA TRP A 82 -15.81 6.44 -4.66
C TRP A 82 -14.37 6.96 -4.50
N ILE A 83 -14.22 7.97 -3.65
CA ILE A 83 -12.92 8.54 -3.28
C ILE A 83 -12.93 8.70 -1.76
N SER A 84 -11.85 8.31 -1.11
CA SER A 84 -11.66 8.62 0.30
C SER A 84 -10.22 8.91 0.64
N ARG A 85 -10.02 9.85 1.58
CA ARG A 85 -8.69 10.21 2.06
C ARG A 85 -8.18 9.13 3.02
N VAL A 86 -7.03 8.58 2.72
CA VAL A 86 -6.34 7.59 3.57
C VAL A 86 -5.35 8.33 4.45
N GLN A 87 -5.57 8.27 5.76
CA GLN A 87 -4.58 8.70 6.73
C GLN A 87 -3.78 7.46 7.17
N LEU A 88 -2.60 7.29 6.58
CA LEU A 88 -1.65 6.29 7.09
C LEU A 88 -1.11 6.81 8.42
N GLN A 89 -1.32 6.04 9.49
CA GLN A 89 -0.64 6.35 10.75
C GLN A 89 0.86 6.18 10.53
N LEU A 90 1.62 7.25 10.76
CA LEU A 90 3.08 7.21 10.83
C LEU A 90 3.46 6.12 11.83
N GLY A 91 4.20 5.10 11.37
CA GLY A 91 4.54 3.93 12.17
C GLY A 91 3.63 2.71 12.00
N TYR A 92 2.75 2.68 10.98
CA TYR A 92 2.07 1.43 10.61
C TYR A 92 3.12 0.38 10.19
N VAL A 93 3.39 -0.55 11.10
CA VAL A 93 4.14 -1.75 10.81
C VAL A 93 3.13 -2.81 10.38
N CYS A 94 3.24 -3.25 9.12
CA CYS A 94 2.41 -4.33 8.62
C CYS A 94 2.63 -5.57 9.51
N ARG A 95 1.62 -5.95 10.30
CA ARG A 95 1.72 -7.08 11.25
C ARG A 95 1.90 -8.42 10.54
N HIS A 96 1.59 -8.46 9.24
CA HIS A 96 1.99 -9.54 8.36
C HIS A 96 3.46 -9.36 7.95
N GLY A 97 4.37 -9.72 8.85
CA GLY A 97 5.74 -10.01 8.46
C GLY A 97 5.77 -11.10 7.38
N LYS A 98 6.85 -11.16 6.59
CA LYS A 98 7.05 -12.23 5.60
C LYS A 98 6.75 -13.57 6.27
N ARG A 99 5.76 -14.31 5.75
CA ARG A 99 5.41 -15.64 6.28
C ARG A 99 6.67 -16.49 6.18
N THR A 100 7.29 -16.78 7.33
CA THR A 100 8.42 -17.69 7.38
C THR A 100 7.95 -19.02 6.81
N SER A 101 8.64 -19.51 5.78
CA SER A 101 8.33 -20.81 5.20
C SER A 101 8.44 -21.88 6.28
N LYS A 102 7.69 -22.98 6.16
CA LYS A 102 7.75 -24.09 7.10
C LYS A 102 9.19 -24.58 7.30
N ALA A 103 9.98 -24.59 6.22
CA ALA A 103 11.40 -24.93 6.25
C ALA A 103 12.24 -23.96 7.08
N ALA A 104 12.06 -22.64 6.90
CA ALA A 104 12.77 -21.64 7.69
C ALA A 104 12.39 -21.72 9.19
N ARG A 105 11.10 -21.94 9.48
CA ARG A 105 10.61 -22.12 10.86
C ARG A 105 11.19 -23.36 11.53
N ASN A 106 11.35 -24.46 10.79
CA ASN A 106 11.98 -25.69 11.32
C ASN A 106 13.48 -25.53 11.56
N ARG A 107 14.20 -24.85 10.67
CA ARG A 107 15.63 -24.54 10.86
C ARG A 107 15.85 -23.70 12.12
N ASN A 108 15.07 -22.63 12.31
CA ASN A 108 15.19 -21.78 13.50
C ASN A 108 14.86 -22.54 14.79
N ARG A 109 13.91 -23.49 14.75
CA ARG A 109 13.60 -24.34 15.91
C ARG A 109 14.76 -25.26 16.26
N CYS A 110 15.40 -25.87 15.26
CA CYS A 110 16.58 -26.71 15.46
C CYS A 110 17.73 -25.90 16.06
N LEU A 111 18.02 -24.72 15.51
CA LEU A 111 19.07 -23.81 16.02
C LEU A 111 18.80 -23.37 17.46
N MET A 112 17.55 -23.06 17.81
CA MET A 112 17.20 -22.71 19.20
C MET A 112 17.32 -23.88 20.16
N GLN A 113 16.99 -25.10 19.74
CA GLN A 113 17.21 -26.29 20.56
C GLN A 113 18.70 -26.56 20.78
N GLN A 114 19.52 -26.41 19.74
CA GLN A 114 20.98 -26.53 19.86
C GLN A 114 21.56 -25.48 20.81
N TYR A 115 21.10 -24.23 20.71
CA TYR A 115 21.53 -23.16 21.62
C TYR A 115 21.14 -23.44 23.08
N LEU A 116 19.90 -23.87 23.33
CA LEU A 116 19.44 -24.21 24.67
C LEU A 116 20.17 -25.43 25.25
N GLN A 117 20.50 -26.41 24.41
CA GLN A 117 21.32 -27.55 24.80
C GLN A 117 22.73 -27.10 25.19
N LEU A 118 23.39 -26.29 24.35
CA LEU A 118 24.70 -25.73 24.63
C LEU A 118 24.73 -24.93 25.94
N VAL A 119 23.73 -24.07 26.15
CA VAL A 119 23.60 -23.30 27.39
C VAL A 119 23.37 -24.22 28.60
N GLY A 120 22.55 -25.25 28.46
CA GLY A 120 22.31 -26.23 29.52
C GLY A 120 23.54 -27.07 29.86
N ASP A 121 24.34 -27.44 28.87
CA ASP A 121 25.58 -28.19 29.05
C ASP A 121 26.66 -27.32 29.69
N VAL A 122 26.81 -26.06 29.25
CA VAL A 122 27.69 -25.07 29.89
C VAL A 122 27.27 -24.84 31.35
N VAL A 123 25.98 -24.68 31.66
CA VAL A 123 25.55 -24.49 33.06
C VAL A 123 25.83 -25.73 33.93
N ARG A 124 25.78 -26.94 33.36
CA ARG A 124 26.13 -28.19 34.07
C ARG A 124 27.62 -28.35 34.34
N GLU A 125 28.48 -27.78 33.50
CA GLU A 125 29.93 -27.90 33.66
C GLU A 125 30.48 -27.01 34.79
N TYR A 126 29.67 -26.06 35.29
CA TYR A 126 30.05 -25.08 36.33
C TYR A 126 29.30 -25.28 37.66
N ILE A 127 28.62 -26.41 37.86
CA ILE A 127 28.00 -26.86 39.13
C ILE A 127 28.69 -28.16 39.56
#